data_AF-A0A8T4REU9-F1
#
_entry.id   AF-A0A8T4REU9-F1
#
_cell.length_a   1.000
_cell.length_b   1.000
_cell.length_c   1.000
_cell.angle_alpha   90.00
_cell.angle_beta   90.00
_cell.angle_gamma   90.00
#
_symmetry.space_group_name_H-M   'P 1'
#
loop_
_entity.id
_entity.type
_entity.pdbx_description
1 polymer ?
#
loop_
_entity_poly.entity_id
_entity_poly.type
_entity_poly.pdbx_seq_one_letter_code
_entity_poly.pdbx_strand_id
1 'polypeptide(L)'
;MKFKIPKKYGSSKTTPCPFCQRIATLINQQGMEVCRLHAQETLPEIRCICGSWLELHSGKFGPYFNCLKCGNINFKKGMELQGRISPQKKEAVKEETKPTTAREKKEITITSNDPRYFD
;
A
#
# COMPACT_ATOMS: atom_id res chain seq x y z
N MET A 1 -20.96 27.72 24.79
CA MET A 1 -19.78 27.29 25.57
C MET A 1 -18.92 26.40 24.69
N LYS A 2 -17.63 26.69 24.49
CA LYS A 2 -16.71 25.82 23.73
C LYS A 2 -16.19 24.72 24.66
N PHE A 3 -16.61 23.48 24.47
CA PHE A 3 -16.06 22.33 25.18
C PHE A 3 -14.57 22.15 24.81
N LYS A 4 -13.67 22.28 25.79
CA LYS A 4 -12.23 21.98 25.60
C LYS A 4 -12.03 20.47 25.67
N ILE A 5 -11.67 19.87 24.53
CA ILE A 5 -11.31 18.45 24.47
C ILE A 5 -9.94 18.26 25.15
N PRO A 6 -9.81 17.35 26.14
CA PRO A 6 -8.55 17.12 26.83
C PRO A 6 -7.50 16.50 25.89
N LYS A 7 -6.23 16.84 26.09
CA LYS A 7 -5.12 16.24 25.34
C LYS A 7 -5.04 14.75 25.68
N LYS A 8 -5.18 13.88 24.67
CA LYS A 8 -4.90 12.45 24.80
C LYS A 8 -3.43 12.19 24.50
N TYR A 9 -2.67 11.79 25.53
CA TYR A 9 -1.26 11.43 25.36
C TYR A 9 -1.11 10.27 24.36
N GLY A 10 -0.06 10.31 23.53
CA GLY A 10 0.21 9.29 22.51
C GLY A 10 -0.42 9.53 21.13
N SER A 11 -1.38 10.45 21.02
CA SER A 11 -2.04 10.82 19.75
C SER A 11 -1.08 11.37 18.69
N SER A 12 0.07 11.94 19.07
CA SER A 12 1.09 12.42 18.14
C SER A 12 1.94 11.31 17.52
N LYS A 13 1.93 10.10 18.10
CA LYS A 13 2.74 8.96 17.65
C LYS A 13 2.01 8.04 16.67
N THR A 14 0.69 8.17 16.53
CA THR A 14 -0.09 7.36 15.60
C THR A 14 -0.01 7.97 14.20
N THR A 15 0.68 7.31 13.30
CA THR A 15 0.79 7.72 11.90
C THR A 15 -0.30 7.06 11.06
N PRO A 16 -1.07 7.85 10.28
CA PRO A 16 -2.08 7.30 9.39
C PRO A 16 -1.43 6.76 8.10
N CYS A 17 -1.99 5.68 7.58
CA CYS A 17 -1.64 5.10 6.29
C CYS A 17 -1.96 6.09 5.15
N PRO A 18 -1.03 6.33 4.20
CA PRO A 18 -1.21 7.31 3.14
C PRO A 18 -2.32 6.95 2.13
N PHE A 19 -2.73 5.68 2.06
CA PHE A 19 -3.75 5.20 1.12
C PHE A 19 -5.17 5.24 1.68
N CYS A 20 -5.37 4.86 2.95
CA CYS A 20 -6.71 4.72 3.56
C CYS A 20 -6.89 5.40 4.91
N GLN A 21 -5.90 6.15 5.39
CA GLN A 21 -5.93 6.93 6.63
C GLN A 21 -6.16 6.11 7.93
N ARG A 22 -6.26 4.79 7.83
CA ARG A 22 -6.23 3.88 8.99
C ARG A 22 -4.86 3.92 9.64
N ILE A 23 -4.76 3.48 10.88
CA ILE A 23 -3.48 3.44 11.61
C ILE A 23 -2.48 2.55 10.85
N ALA A 24 -1.30 3.10 10.55
CA ALA A 24 -0.22 2.34 9.96
C ALA A 24 0.41 1.41 11.02
N THR A 25 0.74 0.20 10.60
CA THR A 25 1.29 -0.84 11.49
C THR A 25 2.52 -1.52 10.91
N LEU A 26 2.73 -1.42 9.60
CA LEU A 26 3.82 -2.06 8.89
C LEU A 26 4.59 -1.03 8.06
N ILE A 27 5.82 -1.36 7.73
CA ILE A 27 6.66 -0.60 6.80
C ILE A 27 6.72 -1.36 5.48
N ASN A 28 6.44 -0.68 4.39
CA ASN A 28 6.53 -1.23 3.03
C ASN A 28 7.99 -1.27 2.55
N GLN A 29 8.26 -1.95 1.43
CA GLN A 29 9.57 -2.01 0.76
C GLN A 29 10.16 -0.62 0.45
N GLN A 30 9.31 0.35 0.13
CA GLN A 30 9.71 1.75 -0.11
C GLN A 30 9.96 2.55 1.19
N GLY A 31 9.85 1.91 2.37
CA GLY A 31 10.08 2.57 3.67
C GLY A 31 8.94 3.46 4.15
N MET A 32 7.72 3.30 3.61
CA MET A 32 6.53 4.02 4.07
C MET A 32 5.75 3.21 5.09
N GLU A 33 5.15 3.91 6.03
CA GLU A 33 4.26 3.32 7.03
C GLU A 33 2.86 3.12 6.43
N VAL A 34 2.46 1.86 6.31
CA VAL A 34 1.20 1.43 5.67
C VAL A 34 0.41 0.52 6.60
N CYS A 35 -0.87 0.33 6.28
CA CYS A 35 -1.70 -0.67 6.95
C CYS A 35 -1.46 -2.06 6.34
N ARG A 36 -1.97 -3.11 6.98
CA ARG A 36 -1.79 -4.51 6.53
C ARG A 36 -2.30 -4.78 5.11
N LEU A 37 -3.35 -4.08 4.69
CA LEU A 37 -3.93 -4.25 3.35
C LEU A 37 -3.04 -3.69 2.24
N HIS A 38 -2.25 -2.67 2.54
CA HIS A 38 -1.43 -1.95 1.55
C HIS A 38 0.07 -2.22 1.76
N ALA A 39 0.41 -3.36 2.37
CA ALA A 39 1.79 -3.75 2.62
C ALA A 39 2.58 -4.01 1.33
N GLN A 40 1.89 -4.36 0.24
CA GLN A 40 2.49 -4.66 -1.07
C GLN A 40 2.22 -3.56 -2.11
N GLU A 41 1.43 -2.54 -1.78
CA GLU A 41 1.09 -1.49 -2.75
C GLU A 41 2.23 -0.48 -2.90
N THR A 42 2.65 -0.22 -4.13
CA THR A 42 3.69 0.77 -4.41
C THR A 42 3.08 2.13 -4.77
N LEU A 43 3.69 3.20 -4.25
CA LEU A 43 3.28 4.56 -4.61
C LEU A 43 3.60 4.79 -6.11
N PRO A 44 2.66 5.32 -6.92
CA PRO A 44 2.98 5.74 -8.27
C PRO A 44 3.98 6.91 -8.26
N GLU A 45 4.71 7.08 -9.36
CA GLU A 45 5.63 8.18 -9.56
C GLU A 45 4.90 9.53 -9.58
N ILE A 46 5.44 10.52 -8.87
CA ILE A 46 4.85 11.85 -8.73
C ILE A 46 5.78 12.87 -9.39
N ARG A 47 5.22 13.87 -10.06
CA ARG A 47 5.98 15.00 -10.60
C ARG A 47 6.07 16.15 -9.61
N CYS A 48 7.24 16.74 -9.50
CA CYS A 48 7.47 17.98 -8.77
C CYS A 48 6.91 19.18 -9.55
N ILE A 49 6.76 20.32 -8.86
CA ILE A 49 6.33 21.60 -9.46
C ILE A 49 7.29 22.05 -10.58
N CYS A 50 8.57 21.71 -10.47
CA CYS A 50 9.59 21.99 -11.49
C CYS A 50 9.57 21.02 -12.69
N GLY A 51 8.64 20.06 -12.71
CA GLY A 51 8.47 19.10 -13.80
C GLY A 51 9.36 17.87 -13.78
N SER A 52 10.34 17.77 -12.87
CA SER A 52 11.12 16.53 -12.67
C SER A 52 10.38 15.53 -11.78
N TRP A 53 10.78 14.27 -11.87
CA TRP A 53 10.25 13.19 -11.04
C TRP A 53 10.71 13.34 -9.58
N LEU A 54 9.82 12.96 -8.67
CA LEU A 54 10.09 12.86 -7.23
C LEU A 54 10.43 11.41 -6.90
N GLU A 55 11.63 11.20 -6.38
CA GLU A 55 12.05 9.92 -5.85
C GLU A 55 11.64 9.81 -4.38
N LEU A 56 11.09 8.66 -4.00
CA LEU A 56 10.75 8.38 -2.62
C LEU A 56 11.94 7.73 -1.91
N HIS A 57 12.38 8.35 -0.82
CA HIS A 57 13.50 7.85 0.00
C HIS A 57 13.06 7.73 1.46
N SER A 58 13.70 6.84 2.21
CA SER A 58 13.48 6.66 3.65
C SER A 58 14.66 7.19 4.45
N GLY A 59 14.38 7.90 5.56
CA GLY A 59 15.39 8.46 6.43
C GLY A 59 15.05 8.29 7.91
N LYS A 60 15.90 8.82 8.80
CA LYS A 60 15.75 8.74 10.26
C LYS A 60 14.39 9.26 10.77
N PHE A 61 13.83 10.26 10.09
CA PHE A 61 12.59 10.92 10.48
C PHE A 61 11.36 10.45 9.68
N GLY A 62 11.50 9.36 8.93
CA GLY A 62 10.46 8.81 8.06
C GLY A 62 10.73 9.04 6.57
N PRO A 63 9.74 8.70 5.71
CA PRO A 63 9.84 8.88 4.27
C PRO A 63 9.87 10.36 3.89
N TYR A 64 10.57 10.67 2.81
CA TYR A 64 10.61 12.00 2.18
C TYR A 64 10.76 11.85 0.67
N PHE A 65 10.43 12.91 -0.06
CA PHE A 65 10.67 12.93 -1.49
C PHE A 65 11.94 13.71 -1.80
N ASN A 66 12.71 13.24 -2.77
CA ASN A 66 13.84 13.96 -3.32
C ASN A 66 13.54 14.34 -4.77
N CYS A 67 13.75 15.60 -5.09
CA CYS A 67 13.68 16.11 -6.44
C CYS A 67 15.08 16.53 -6.88
N LEU A 68 15.58 15.99 -8.00
CA LEU A 68 16.91 16.31 -8.53
C LEU A 68 17.16 17.82 -8.73
N LYS A 69 16.11 18.61 -8.99
CA LYS A 69 16.21 20.07 -9.22
C LYS A 69 15.90 20.92 -7.99
N CYS A 70 14.95 20.51 -7.15
CA CYS A 70 14.47 21.30 -6.00
C CYS A 70 15.02 20.82 -4.65
N GLY A 71 15.61 19.63 -4.61
CA GLY A 71 16.07 18.98 -3.38
C GLY A 71 14.96 18.26 -2.61
N ASN A 72 15.16 18.13 -1.31
CA ASN A 72 14.32 17.33 -0.43
C ASN A 72 13.00 18.02 -0.07
N ILE A 73 11.90 17.30 -0.22
CA ILE A 73 10.54 17.75 0.07
C ILE A 73 9.94 16.83 1.14
N ASN A 74 9.21 17.45 2.09
CA ASN A 74 8.48 16.71 3.11
C ASN A 74 7.39 15.83 2.47
N PHE A 75 7.26 14.59 2.93
CA PHE A 75 6.31 13.61 2.42
C PHE A 75 4.87 14.14 2.32
N LYS A 76 4.40 14.86 3.34
CA LYS A 76 3.04 15.46 3.32
C LYS A 76 2.83 16.40 2.12
N LYS A 77 3.83 17.25 1.84
CA LYS A 77 3.78 18.19 0.71
C LYS A 77 3.84 17.46 -0.64
N GLY A 78 4.62 16.39 -0.74
CA GLY A 78 4.65 15.57 -1.96
C GLY A 78 3.33 14.86 -2.25
N MET A 79 2.67 14.34 -1.21
CA MET A 79 1.35 13.70 -1.34
C MET A 79 0.25 14.70 -1.75
N GLU A 80 0.32 15.95 -1.28
CA GLU A 80 -0.62 17.00 -1.70
C GLU A 80 -0.48 17.34 -3.19
N LEU A 81 0.71 17.22 -3.77
CA LEU A 81 0.94 17.42 -5.21
C LEU A 81 0.30 16.32 -6.06
N GLN A 82 0.25 15.09 -5.55
CA GLN A 82 -0.42 13.98 -6.24
C GLN A 82 -1.91 14.25 -6.42
N GLY A 83 -2.57 14.91 -5.47
CA GLY A 83 -3.98 15.29 -5.60
C GLY A 83 -4.28 16.29 -6.72
N ARG A 84 -3.27 17.00 -7.23
CA ARG A 84 -3.41 17.96 -8.36
C ARG A 84 -3.21 17.29 -9.71
N ILE A 85 -2.60 16.10 -9.75
CA ILE A 85 -2.25 15.37 -10.96
C ILE A 85 -3.13 14.13 -10.98
N SER A 86 -4.23 14.20 -11.71
CA SER A 86 -5.17 13.10 -11.92
C SER A 86 -4.46 11.84 -12.44
N PRO A 87 -4.97 10.64 -12.12
CA PRO A 87 -4.28 9.38 -12.38
C PRO A 87 -4.10 9.18 -13.88
N GLN A 88 -2.85 9.13 -14.33
CA GLN A 88 -2.54 8.43 -15.57
C GLN A 88 -2.94 6.97 -15.33
N LYS A 89 -3.96 6.53 -16.07
CA LYS A 89 -4.39 5.13 -16.12
C LYS A 89 -3.13 4.28 -16.32
N LYS A 90 -2.80 3.44 -15.33
CA LYS A 90 -1.78 2.42 -15.52
C LYS A 90 -2.32 1.49 -16.62
N GLU A 91 -1.71 1.53 -17.79
CA GLU A 91 -1.86 0.48 -18.78
C GLU A 91 -1.40 -0.81 -18.11
N ALA A 92 -2.36 -1.70 -17.89
CA ALA A 92 -2.08 -3.03 -17.38
C ALA A 92 -1.20 -3.74 -18.40
N VAL A 93 0.10 -3.81 -18.13
CA VAL A 93 0.95 -4.84 -18.71
C VAL A 93 0.33 -6.16 -18.23
N LYS A 94 -0.34 -6.83 -19.17
CA LYS A 94 -0.82 -8.20 -19.01
C LYS A 94 0.42 -9.08 -18.81
N GLU A 95 0.81 -9.29 -17.57
CA GLU A 95 1.57 -10.50 -17.26
C GLU A 95 0.61 -11.67 -17.43
N GLU A 96 0.86 -12.46 -18.47
CA GLU A 96 0.21 -13.73 -18.72
C GLU A 96 0.51 -14.69 -17.57
N THR A 97 -0.28 -14.63 -16.51
CA THR A 97 -0.36 -15.73 -15.56
C THR A 97 -0.97 -16.92 -16.30
N LYS A 98 -0.13 -17.89 -16.62
CA LYS A 98 -0.55 -19.23 -17.05
C LYS A 98 -1.69 -19.72 -16.15
N PRO A 99 -2.76 -20.32 -16.68
CA PRO A 99 -3.86 -20.80 -15.87
C PRO A 99 -3.37 -21.96 -14.99
N THR A 100 -3.13 -21.71 -13.71
CA THR A 100 -3.12 -22.77 -12.72
C THR A 100 -4.56 -23.23 -12.58
N THR A 101 -4.87 -24.37 -13.19
CA THR A 101 -6.16 -25.04 -13.06
C THR A 101 -6.53 -25.12 -11.58
N ALA A 102 -7.62 -24.44 -11.20
CA ALA A 102 -8.22 -24.62 -9.90
C ALA A 102 -8.61 -26.10 -9.79
N ARG A 103 -7.86 -26.87 -9.01
CA ARG A 103 -8.19 -28.28 -8.74
C ARG A 103 -9.42 -28.26 -7.84
N GLU A 104 -10.60 -28.37 -8.44
CA GLU A 104 -11.84 -28.64 -7.72
C GLU A 104 -11.58 -29.83 -6.79
N LYS A 105 -11.81 -29.64 -5.49
CA LYS A 105 -11.77 -30.72 -4.52
C LYS A 105 -12.95 -31.62 -4.85
N LYS A 106 -12.70 -32.73 -5.55
CA LYS A 106 -13.70 -33.75 -5.79
C LYS A 106 -14.02 -34.38 -4.44
N GLU A 107 -15.24 -34.19 -3.94
CA GLU A 107 -15.76 -34.97 -2.83
C GLU A 107 -15.90 -36.41 -3.32
N ILE A 108 -15.20 -37.34 -2.65
CA ILE A 108 -15.27 -38.77 -2.95
C ILE A 108 -16.18 -39.37 -1.89
N THR A 109 -17.40 -39.76 -2.27
CA THR A 109 -18.32 -40.47 -1.40
C THR A 109 -18.02 -41.96 -1.49
N ILE A 110 -17.40 -42.54 -0.46
CA ILE A 110 -17.14 -43.98 -0.40
C ILE A 110 -18.41 -44.67 0.10
N THR A 111 -18.91 -45.65 -0.65
CA THR A 111 -20.09 -46.45 -0.28
C THR A 111 -19.65 -47.89 0.00
N SER A 112 -20.48 -48.66 0.71
CA SER A 112 -20.18 -50.05 1.13
C SER A 112 -20.01 -51.05 -0.03
N ASN A 113 -20.34 -50.64 -1.26
CA ASN A 113 -20.12 -51.42 -2.47
C ASN A 113 -18.83 -51.03 -3.24
N ASP A 114 -18.02 -50.09 -2.73
CA ASP A 114 -16.78 -49.69 -3.40
C ASP A 114 -15.67 -50.74 -3.17
N PRO A 115 -15.07 -51.32 -4.23
CA PRO A 115 -13.99 -52.30 -4.10
C PRO A 115 -12.78 -51.82 -3.30
N ARG A 116 -12.56 -50.51 -3.21
CA ARG A 116 -11.47 -49.90 -2.41
C ARG A 116 -11.77 -49.81 -0.91
N TYR A 117 -12.93 -50.27 -0.46
CA TYR A 117 -13.34 -50.20 0.95
C TYR A 117 -12.71 -51.30 1.83
N PHE A 118 -12.33 -52.44 1.24
CA PHE A 118 -11.89 -53.64 1.98
C PHE A 118 -10.38 -53.95 1.89
N ASP A 119 -9.59 -53.10 1.23
CA ASP A 119 -8.12 -53.14 1.26
C ASP A 119 -7.53 -52.37 2.44
#